data_AF-A0A164K8M2-F1
#
_entry.id   AF-A0A164K8M2-F1
#
_cell.length_a   1.000
_cell.length_b   1.000
_cell.length_c   1.000
_cell.angle_alpha   90.00
_cell.angle_beta   90.00
_cell.angle_gamma   90.00
#
_symmetry.space_group_name_H-M   'P 1'
#
loop_
_entity.id
_entity.type
_entity.pdbx_description
1 polymer ?
#
loop_
_entity_poly.entity_id
_entity_poly.type
_entity_poly.pdbx_seq_one_letter_code
_entity_poly.pdbx_strand_id
1 'polypeptide(L)'
;MKLTLTDILNDLTGEQLDDIEKTLGGTIEDAGSYKLTKALGYVRAKVNEDQPDLKFRDYNKRTLREISHDVGLDQEDDDPKDDSGN
;
A
#
# COMPACT_ATOMS: atom_id res chain seq x y z
N MET A 1 7.31 15.04 -0.10
CA MET A 1 7.11 14.65 -1.52
C MET A 1 6.09 13.52 -1.50
N LYS A 2 4.95 13.66 -2.17
CA LYS A 2 3.86 12.69 -2.11
C LYS A 2 4.23 11.47 -2.97
N LEU A 3 4.25 10.27 -2.37
CA LEU A 3 4.44 9.04 -3.13
C LEU A 3 3.13 8.66 -3.82
N THR A 4 3.18 8.35 -5.10
CA THR A 4 2.06 7.76 -5.84
C THR A 4 2.17 6.24 -5.83
N LEU A 5 1.06 5.53 -6.13
CA LEU A 5 1.09 4.08 -6.32
C LEU A 5 2.13 3.67 -7.37
N THR A 6 2.28 4.45 -8.43
CA THR A 6 3.27 4.21 -9.48
C THR A 6 4.70 4.36 -8.97
N ASP A 7 4.97 5.37 -8.15
CA ASP A 7 6.30 5.55 -7.55
C ASP A 7 6.68 4.35 -6.67
N ILE A 8 5.72 3.84 -5.90
CA ILE A 8 5.97 2.67 -5.05
C ILE A 8 6.16 1.41 -5.90
N LEU A 9 5.37 1.21 -6.95
CA LEU A 9 5.54 0.05 -7.84
C LEU A 9 6.91 0.03 -8.53
N ASN A 10 7.45 1.20 -8.91
CA ASN A 10 8.78 1.31 -9.51
C ASN A 10 9.91 0.98 -8.52
N ASP A 11 9.66 1.04 -7.22
CA ASP A 11 10.63 0.72 -6.16
C ASP A 11 10.64 -0.79 -5.81
N LEU A 12 9.70 -1.57 -6.37
CA LEU A 12 9.59 -3.00 -6.10
C LEU A 12 10.49 -3.83 -6.99
N THR A 13 11.00 -4.93 -6.43
CA THR A 13 11.68 -5.98 -7.19
C THR A 13 10.69 -6.79 -8.04
N GLY A 14 11.18 -7.46 -9.08
CA GLY A 14 10.36 -8.34 -9.91
C GLY A 14 9.61 -9.42 -9.11
N GLU A 15 10.25 -9.99 -8.09
CA GLU A 15 9.62 -10.99 -7.21
C GLU A 15 8.46 -10.39 -6.39
N GLN A 16 8.61 -9.15 -5.92
CA GLN A 16 7.54 -8.45 -5.21
C GLN A 16 6.38 -8.10 -6.14
N LEU A 17 6.65 -7.73 -7.39
CA LEU A 17 5.61 -7.51 -8.41
C LEU A 17 4.84 -8.80 -8.71
N ASP A 18 5.54 -9.92 -8.88
CA ASP A 18 4.93 -11.25 -9.08
C ASP A 18 4.04 -11.64 -7.88
N ASP A 19 4.49 -11.38 -6.66
CA ASP A 19 3.72 -11.67 -5.44
C ASP A 19 2.49 -10.77 -5.30
N ILE A 20 2.55 -9.52 -5.78
CA ILE A 20 1.37 -8.65 -5.89
C ILE A 20 0.36 -9.26 -6.88
N GLU A 21 0.79 -9.65 -8.08
CA GLU A 21 -0.10 -10.24 -9.10
C GLU A 21 -0.74 -11.54 -8.62
N LYS A 22 0.04 -12.42 -7.96
CA LYS A 22 -0.50 -13.64 -7.30
C LYS A 22 -1.55 -13.31 -6.25
N THR A 23 -1.31 -12.26 -5.44
CA THR A 23 -2.23 -11.82 -4.39
C THR A 23 -3.53 -11.24 -4.99
N LEU A 24 -3.41 -10.52 -6.09
CA LEU A 24 -4.54 -9.96 -6.83
C LEU A 24 -5.33 -11.03 -7.60
N GLY A 25 -4.67 -12.13 -7.98
CA GLY A 25 -5.22 -13.14 -8.90
C GLY A 25 -5.34 -12.63 -10.33
N GLY A 26 -4.49 -11.68 -10.72
CA GLY A 26 -4.52 -10.98 -12.01
C GLY A 26 -3.36 -9.99 -12.14
N THR A 27 -3.31 -9.27 -13.27
CA THR A 27 -2.25 -8.29 -13.54
C THR A 27 -2.42 -7.03 -12.69
N ILE A 28 -1.31 -6.33 -12.44
CA ILE A 28 -1.35 -5.01 -11.78
C ILE A 28 -2.11 -3.98 -12.62
N GLU A 29 -2.02 -4.07 -13.96
CA GLU A 29 -2.66 -3.12 -14.88
C GLU A 29 -4.19 -3.18 -14.85
N ASP A 30 -4.75 -4.38 -14.65
CA ASP A 30 -6.20 -4.59 -14.54
C ASP A 30 -6.73 -4.37 -13.11
N ALA A 31 -5.83 -4.19 -12.14
CA ALA A 31 -6.20 -4.03 -10.75
C ALA A 31 -6.60 -2.59 -10.45
N GLY A 32 -7.85 -2.41 -10.04
CA GLY A 32 -8.30 -1.13 -9.48
C GLY A 32 -7.45 -0.72 -8.28
N SER A 33 -7.22 0.58 -8.13
CA SER A 33 -6.34 1.19 -7.12
C SER A 33 -6.61 0.69 -5.69
N TYR A 34 -7.86 0.41 -5.34
CA TYR A 34 -8.21 -0.23 -4.06
C TYR A 34 -7.51 -1.57 -3.83
N LYS A 35 -7.64 -2.50 -4.79
CA LYS A 35 -7.08 -3.86 -4.66
C LYS A 35 -5.56 -3.81 -4.68
N LEU A 36 -5.02 -2.96 -5.55
CA LEU A 36 -3.60 -2.74 -5.68
C LEU A 36 -2.97 -2.23 -4.38
N THR A 37 -3.56 -1.20 -3.74
CA THR A 37 -3.12 -0.69 -2.44
C THR A 37 -3.07 -1.79 -1.37
N LYS A 38 -4.09 -2.66 -1.33
CA LYS A 38 -4.13 -3.78 -0.38
C LYS A 38 -3.07 -4.84 -0.63
N ALA A 39 -2.87 -5.24 -1.87
CA ALA A 39 -1.85 -6.22 -2.24
C ALA A 39 -0.44 -5.67 -1.97
N LEU A 40 -0.22 -4.39 -2.30
CA LEU A 40 1.03 -3.69 -2.07
C LEU A 40 1.36 -3.60 -0.58
N GLY A 41 0.39 -3.22 0.26
CA GLY A 41 0.58 -3.21 1.71
C GLY A 41 0.88 -4.58 2.30
N TYR A 42 0.21 -5.62 1.80
CA TYR A 42 0.47 -6.98 2.24
C TYR A 42 1.90 -7.43 1.90
N VAL A 43 2.35 -7.22 0.66
CA VAL A 43 3.68 -7.61 0.22
C VAL A 43 4.76 -6.82 0.96
N ARG A 44 4.55 -5.51 1.19
CA ARG A 44 5.46 -4.72 2.02
C ARG A 44 5.49 -5.20 3.47
N ALA A 45 4.35 -5.47 4.11
CA ALA A 45 4.33 -5.97 5.48
C ALA A 45 5.07 -7.32 5.61
N LYS A 46 4.90 -8.20 4.63
CA LYS A 46 5.58 -9.50 4.61
C LYS A 46 7.11 -9.36 4.50
N VAL A 47 7.59 -8.45 3.63
CA VAL A 47 9.03 -8.28 3.32
C VAL A 47 9.73 -7.35 4.31
N ASN A 48 9.13 -6.20 4.65
CA ASN A 48 9.77 -5.16 5.45
C ASN A 48 9.59 -5.37 6.96
N GLU A 49 8.50 -6.01 7.40
CA GLU A 49 8.25 -6.29 8.82
C GLU A 49 8.65 -7.72 9.23
N ASP A 50 9.31 -8.48 8.35
CA ASP A 50 9.72 -9.88 8.58
C ASP A 50 8.54 -10.75 9.08
N GLN A 51 7.40 -10.65 8.40
CA GLN A 51 6.18 -11.44 8.71
C GLN A 51 5.88 -12.46 7.61
N PRO A 52 6.74 -13.48 7.38
CA PRO A 52 6.57 -14.44 6.28
C PRO A 52 5.29 -15.28 6.40
N ASP A 53 4.78 -15.46 7.63
CA ASP A 53 3.56 -16.21 7.92
C ASP A 53 2.27 -15.39 7.82
N LEU A 54 2.37 -14.08 7.63
CA LEU A 54 1.22 -13.20 7.44
C LEU A 54 0.39 -13.72 6.26
N LYS A 55 -0.90 -13.94 6.48
CA LYS A 55 -1.82 -14.35 5.42
C LYS A 55 -2.53 -13.12 4.88
N PHE A 56 -2.64 -13.04 3.56
CA PHE A 56 -3.35 -11.93 2.91
C PHE A 56 -4.78 -11.75 3.44
N ARG A 57 -5.47 -12.86 3.75
CA ARG A 57 -6.82 -12.81 4.34
C ARG A 57 -6.86 -12.05 5.67
N ASP A 58 -5.83 -12.17 6.50
CA ASP A 58 -5.77 -11.50 7.79
C ASP A 58 -5.35 -10.03 7.63
N TYR A 59 -4.39 -9.76 6.73
CA TYR A 59 -4.01 -8.39 6.40
C TYR A 59 -5.16 -7.60 5.76
N ASN A 60 -5.94 -8.22 4.88
CA ASN A 60 -7.07 -7.61 4.18
C ASN A 60 -8.23 -7.20 5.10
N LYS A 61 -8.21 -7.59 6.38
CA LYS A 61 -9.14 -7.11 7.42
C LYS A 61 -8.85 -5.67 7.84
N ARG A 62 -7.63 -5.17 7.62
CA ARG A 62 -7.26 -3.77 7.86
C ARG A 62 -8.04 -2.85 6.92
N THR A 63 -8.35 -1.66 7.43
CA THR A 63 -8.95 -0.59 6.65
C THR A 63 -7.95 -0.07 5.61
N LEU A 64 -8.45 0.55 4.53
CA LEU A 64 -7.57 1.18 3.56
C LEU A 64 -6.68 2.25 4.19
N ARG A 65 -7.18 2.97 5.20
CA ARG A 65 -6.42 4.02 5.87
C ARG A 65 -5.20 3.44 6.59
N GLU A 66 -5.39 2.38 7.37
CA GLU A 66 -4.28 1.68 8.04
C GLU A 66 -3.26 1.16 7.02
N ILE A 67 -3.73 0.56 5.94
CA ILE A 67 -2.86 0.05 4.87
C ILE A 67 -2.11 1.18 4.17
N SER A 68 -2.81 2.27 3.83
CA SER A 68 -2.21 3.44 3.19
C SER A 68 -1.12 4.07 4.06
N HIS A 69 -1.36 4.16 5.36
CA HIS A 69 -0.35 4.59 6.32
C HIS A 69 0.87 3.67 6.32
N ASP A 70 0.66 2.35 6.39
CA ASP A 70 1.73 1.34 6.40
C ASP A 70 2.62 1.42 5.15
N VAL A 71 2.06 1.81 4.00
CA VAL A 71 2.79 1.90 2.73
C VAL A 71 3.28 3.30 2.38
N GLY A 72 3.04 4.29 3.25
CA GLY A 72 3.40 5.69 2.97
C GLY A 72 2.56 6.34 1.88
N LEU A 73 1.36 5.82 1.64
CA LEU A 73 0.32 6.42 0.79
C LEU A 73 -0.61 7.34 1.57
N ASP A 74 -0.44 7.46 2.90
CA ASP A 74 -1.23 8.39 3.70
C ASP A 74 -1.15 9.77 3.06
N GLN A 75 -2.31 10.26 2.65
CA GLN A 75 -2.49 11.67 2.48
C GLN A 75 -2.38 12.19 3.90
N GLU A 76 -1.24 12.81 4.25
CA GLU A 76 -1.33 13.90 5.21
C GLU A 76 -2.43 14.79 4.61
N ASP A 77 -3.63 14.73 5.18
CA ASP A 77 -4.47 15.89 5.23
C ASP A 77 -3.53 16.97 5.73
N ASP A 78 -3.04 17.79 4.79
CA ASP A 78 -2.78 19.19 5.02
C ASP A 78 -4.12 19.70 5.55
N ASP A 79 -4.42 19.39 6.82
CA ASP A 79 -5.33 20.18 7.63
C ASP A 79 -4.62 21.53 7.59
N PRO A 80 -5.10 22.51 6.80
CA PRO A 80 -4.53 23.83 6.92
C PRO A 80 -4.80 24.16 8.38
N LYS A 81 -3.74 24.11 9.20
CA LYS A 81 -3.79 24.67 10.54
C LYS A 81 -4.33 26.05 10.29
N ASP A 82 -5.59 26.22 10.65
CA ASP A 82 -6.28 27.48 10.60
C ASP A 82 -5.32 28.42 11.31
N ASP A 83 -4.64 29.25 10.53
CA ASP A 83 -3.88 30.37 11.02
C ASP A 83 -4.98 31.33 11.49
N SER A 84 -5.57 30.99 12.63
CA SER A 84 -6.20 31.90 13.57
C SER A 84 -5.09 32.85 14.05
N GLY A 85 -4.55 33.59 13.09
CA GLY A 85 -3.65 34.71 13.23
C GLY A 85 -4.51 35.94 13.45
N ASN A 86 -4.75 36.21 14.74
CA ASN A 86 -4.90 37.52 15.37
C ASN A 86 -5.97 38.49 14.85
#